data_AF-A0A933DSH1-F1
#
_entry.id   AF-A0A933DSH1-F1
#
_cell.length_a   1.000
_cell.length_b   1.000
_cell.length_c   1.000
_cell.angle_alpha   90.00
_cell.angle_beta   90.00
_cell.angle_gamma   90.00
#
_symmetry.space_group_name_H-M   'P 1'
#
loop_
_entity.id
_entity.type
_entity.pdbx_description
1 polymer ?
#
loop_
_entity_poly.entity_id
_entity_poly.type
_entity_poly.pdbx_seq_one_letter_code
_entity_poly.pdbx_strand_id
1 'polypeptide(L)'
;MSTYHHGDLRTALLLAGGELIEEQGVAGLKLREAARRAGVSHNAPYRHFPHRDALLAALAAEGFRMLGEELDGRSGGDMGEAYVRFALAHPNRFRLMFGGQLELRKHAGLREAAGRTYEALLAVFRDRRVVANPERAAAAAWSLVPGLAQLELDGHFAAG
;
A
#
# COMPACT_ATOMS: atom_id res chain seq x y z
N MET A 1 27.77 -5.05 -22.38
CA MET A 1 26.57 -4.29 -22.77
C MET A 1 25.37 -5.04 -22.23
N SER A 2 24.86 -4.66 -21.06
CA SER A 2 23.81 -5.43 -20.37
C SER A 2 22.43 -5.04 -20.89
N THR A 3 21.71 -6.06 -21.34
CA THR A 3 20.41 -6.02 -21.99
C THR A 3 19.36 -5.54 -20.98
N TYR A 4 18.93 -4.30 -21.13
CA TYR A 4 17.87 -3.67 -20.33
C TYR A 4 16.61 -4.54 -20.37
N HIS A 5 16.36 -5.34 -19.33
CA HIS A 5 15.17 -6.16 -19.24
C HIS A 5 13.98 -5.27 -18.89
N HIS A 6 12.89 -5.34 -19.64
CA HIS A 6 11.69 -4.50 -19.43
C HIS A 6 11.07 -4.64 -18.02
N GLY A 7 11.37 -5.72 -17.30
CA GLY A 7 11.01 -5.90 -15.88
C GLY A 7 11.84 -5.05 -14.91
N ASP A 8 13.07 -4.71 -15.27
CA ASP A 8 13.98 -3.88 -14.47
C ASP A 8 13.47 -2.43 -14.43
N LEU A 9 13.09 -1.87 -15.58
CA LEU A 9 12.59 -0.48 -15.66
C LEU A 9 11.34 -0.26 -14.80
N ARG A 10 10.33 -1.13 -14.92
CA ARG A 10 9.10 -0.99 -14.14
C ARG A 10 9.39 -1.10 -12.65
N THR A 11 10.26 -2.03 -12.25
CA THR A 11 10.65 -2.25 -10.85
C THR A 11 11.46 -1.07 -10.32
N ALA A 12 12.46 -0.58 -11.06
CA ALA A 12 13.25 0.59 -10.71
C ALA A 12 12.38 1.85 -10.54
N LEU A 13 11.37 2.04 -11.38
CA LEU A 13 10.41 3.14 -11.25
C LEU A 13 9.50 2.99 -10.03
N LEU A 14 9.14 1.76 -9.63
CA LEU A 14 8.40 1.51 -8.40
C LEU A 14 9.26 1.75 -7.16
N LEU A 15 10.50 1.27 -7.15
CA LEU A 15 11.43 1.54 -6.06
C LEU A 15 11.66 3.04 -5.87
N ALA A 16 12.05 3.73 -6.94
CA ALA A 16 12.23 5.18 -6.92
C ALA A 16 10.95 5.94 -6.55
N GLY A 17 9.79 5.49 -7.04
CA GLY A 17 8.51 6.08 -6.70
C GLY A 17 8.11 5.87 -5.24
N GLY A 18 8.43 4.71 -4.68
CA GLY A 18 8.19 4.37 -3.28
C GLY A 18 9.03 5.23 -2.34
N GLU A 19 10.33 5.37 -2.62
CA GLU A 19 11.23 6.28 -1.89
C GLU A 19 10.71 7.72 -1.91
N LEU A 20 10.32 8.21 -3.09
CA LEU A 20 9.78 9.56 -3.25
C LEU A 20 8.48 9.79 -2.46
N ILE A 21 7.62 8.78 -2.36
CA ILE A 21 6.41 8.88 -1.54
C ILE A 21 6.76 9.02 -0.07
N GLU A 22 7.71 8.23 0.43
CA GLU A 22 8.09 8.33 1.84
C GLU A 22 8.77 9.67 2.15
N GLU A 23 9.63 10.18 1.25
CA GLU A 23 10.33 11.45 1.41
C GLU A 23 9.43 12.69 1.28
N GLN A 24 8.51 12.70 0.30
CA GLN A 24 7.84 13.92 -0.17
C GLN A 24 6.31 13.83 -0.10
N GLY A 25 5.79 12.70 0.35
CA GLY A 25 4.36 12.40 0.32
C GLY A 25 3.85 12.19 -1.12
N VAL A 26 2.58 11.80 -1.21
CA VAL A 26 1.94 11.51 -2.51
C VAL A 26 1.95 12.73 -3.44
N ALA A 27 1.73 13.93 -2.90
CA ALA A 27 1.70 15.17 -3.68
C ALA A 27 3.05 15.48 -4.36
N GLY A 28 4.17 15.08 -3.75
CA GLY A 28 5.51 15.26 -4.30
C GLY A 28 5.83 14.33 -5.48
N LEU A 29 5.14 13.19 -5.61
CA LEU A 29 5.44 12.20 -6.64
C LEU A 29 5.12 12.71 -8.05
N LYS A 30 6.16 12.82 -8.88
CA LYS A 30 6.07 13.10 -10.31
C LYS A 30 6.77 11.99 -11.11
N LEU A 31 6.15 11.53 -12.21
CA LEU A 31 6.75 10.52 -13.11
C LEU A 31 8.16 10.91 -13.57
N ARG A 32 8.32 12.21 -13.83
CA ARG A 32 9.58 12.85 -14.22
C ARG A 32 10.70 12.61 -13.20
N GLU A 33 10.36 12.77 -11.93
CA GLU A 33 11.30 12.65 -10.82
C GLU A 33 11.62 11.19 -10.50
N ALA A 34 10.62 10.30 -10.60
CA ALA A 34 10.85 8.85 -10.52
C ALA A 34 11.80 8.35 -11.62
N ALA A 35 11.66 8.87 -12.85
CA ALA A 35 12.58 8.56 -13.96
C ALA A 35 14.02 8.98 -13.65
N ARG A 36 14.17 10.22 -13.16
CA ARG A 36 15.47 10.79 -12.80
C ARG A 36 16.15 9.96 -11.72
N ARG A 37 15.42 9.58 -10.66
CA ARG A 37 15.95 8.77 -9.56
C ARG A 37 16.26 7.33 -9.98
N ALA A 38 15.46 6.74 -10.87
CA ALA A 38 15.75 5.44 -11.47
C ALA A 38 16.92 5.46 -12.47
N GLY A 39 17.51 6.63 -12.78
CA GLY A 39 18.62 6.75 -13.72
C GLY A 39 18.23 6.52 -15.18
N VAL A 40 16.95 6.76 -15.53
CA VAL A 40 16.39 6.44 -16.85
C VAL A 40 15.99 7.70 -17.61
N SER A 41 15.80 7.56 -18.93
CA SER A 41 15.40 8.71 -19.75
C SER A 41 14.02 9.23 -19.37
N HIS A 42 13.82 10.52 -19.62
CA HIS A 42 12.60 11.25 -19.27
C HIS A 42 11.31 10.60 -19.79
N ASN A 43 11.37 9.99 -20.97
CA ASN A 43 10.23 9.39 -21.65
C ASN A 43 10.01 7.91 -21.31
N ALA A 44 10.99 7.26 -20.66
CA ALA A 44 10.92 5.84 -20.32
C ALA A 44 9.73 5.46 -19.42
N PRO A 45 9.33 6.26 -18.39
CA PRO A 45 8.23 5.88 -17.50
C PRO A 45 6.89 5.74 -18.21
N TYR A 46 6.63 6.56 -19.24
CA TYR A 46 5.33 6.59 -19.93
C TYR A 46 4.99 5.28 -20.66
N ARG A 47 6.00 4.43 -20.94
CA ARG A 47 5.79 3.09 -21.49
C ARG A 47 5.18 2.11 -20.50
N HIS A 48 5.36 2.34 -19.20
CA HIS A 48 4.85 1.47 -18.12
C HIS A 48 3.73 2.14 -17.32
N PHE A 49 3.80 3.46 -17.18
CA PHE A 49 2.89 4.28 -16.39
C PHE A 49 2.46 5.48 -17.24
N PRO A 50 1.36 5.38 -18.00
CA PRO A 50 0.94 6.42 -18.95
C PRO A 50 0.64 7.76 -18.26
N HIS A 51 0.29 7.74 -16.98
CA HIS A 51 0.05 8.93 -16.17
C HIS A 51 0.42 8.67 -14.71
N ARG A 52 0.50 9.74 -13.92
CA ARG A 52 0.88 9.71 -12.50
C ARG A 52 0.04 8.71 -11.70
N ASP A 53 -1.27 8.69 -11.92
CA ASP A 53 -2.16 7.80 -11.17
C ASP A 53 -1.90 6.31 -11.46
N ALA A 54 -1.37 5.97 -12.65
CA ALA A 54 -0.99 4.59 -12.95
C ALA A 54 0.22 4.14 -12.10
N LEU A 55 1.19 5.05 -11.88
CA LEU A 55 2.31 4.80 -10.98
C LEU A 55 1.84 4.72 -9.52
N LEU A 56 1.00 5.67 -9.08
CA LEU A 56 0.43 5.66 -7.73
C LEU A 56 -0.37 4.38 -7.45
N ALA A 57 -1.20 3.93 -8.39
CA ALA A 57 -1.97 2.70 -8.23
C ALA A 57 -1.06 1.47 -8.12
N ALA A 58 0.06 1.43 -8.84
CA ALA A 58 1.03 0.36 -8.74
C ALA A 58 1.80 0.38 -7.40
N LEU A 59 2.12 1.57 -6.88
CA LEU A 59 2.74 1.76 -5.56
C LEU A 59 1.78 1.40 -4.42
N ALA A 60 0.50 1.78 -4.54
CA ALA A 60 -0.54 1.37 -3.61
C ALA A 60 -0.72 -0.17 -3.62
N ALA A 61 -0.70 -0.79 -4.80
CA ALA A 61 -0.77 -2.25 -4.93
C ALA A 61 0.45 -2.95 -4.32
N GLU A 62 1.63 -2.34 -4.37
CA GLU A 62 2.82 -2.79 -3.65
C GLU A 62 2.65 -2.67 -2.14
N GLY A 63 2.13 -1.53 -1.65
CA GLY A 63 1.84 -1.36 -0.23
C GLY A 63 0.86 -2.41 0.32
N PHE A 64 -0.19 -2.76 -0.43
CA PHE A 64 -1.10 -3.84 -0.04
C PHE A 64 -0.42 -5.22 0.00
N ARG A 65 0.52 -5.49 -0.92
CA ARG A 65 1.31 -6.73 -0.91
C ARG A 65 2.24 -6.79 0.31
N MET A 66 2.98 -5.70 0.58
CA MET A 66 3.84 -5.60 1.77
C MET A 66 3.04 -5.77 3.06
N LEU A 67 1.88 -5.11 3.16
CA LEU A 67 0.99 -5.29 4.32
C LEU A 67 0.50 -6.75 4.40
N GLY A 68 0.11 -7.36 3.28
CA GLY A 68 -0.30 -8.77 3.27
C GLY A 68 0.79 -9.72 3.78
N GLU A 69 2.05 -9.48 3.41
CA GLU A 69 3.21 -10.22 3.90
C GLU A 69 3.43 -9.99 5.41
N GLU A 70 3.30 -8.75 5.90
CA GLU A 70 3.42 -8.44 7.33
C GLU A 70 2.33 -9.12 8.18
N LEU A 71 1.13 -9.30 7.62
CA LEU A 71 0.00 -9.92 8.32
C LEU A 71 -0.03 -11.45 8.18
N ASP A 72 0.79 -12.03 7.30
CA ASP A 72 0.75 -13.47 7.00
C ASP A 72 1.04 -14.32 8.25
N GLY A 73 0.21 -15.35 8.45
CA GLY A 73 0.28 -16.23 9.62
C GLY A 73 -0.06 -15.58 10.98
N ARG A 74 -0.30 -14.26 11.05
CA ARG A 74 -0.66 -13.56 12.29
C ARG A 74 -2.16 -13.62 12.55
N SER A 75 -2.59 -13.33 13.77
CA SER A 75 -4.02 -13.29 14.10
C SER A 75 -4.31 -12.55 15.42
N GLY A 76 -5.54 -12.10 15.61
CA GLY A 76 -5.95 -11.40 16.83
C GLY A 76 -5.13 -10.13 17.11
N GLY A 77 -4.68 -9.95 18.35
CA GLY A 77 -3.89 -8.79 18.77
C GLY A 77 -2.60 -8.62 17.96
N ASP A 78 -1.87 -9.70 17.72
CA ASP A 78 -0.59 -9.68 16.98
C ASP A 78 -0.76 -9.16 15.54
N MET A 79 -1.88 -9.51 14.89
CA MET A 79 -2.21 -8.99 13.58
C MET A 79 -2.53 -7.49 13.63
N GLY A 80 -3.29 -7.05 14.64
CA GLY A 80 -3.57 -5.63 14.86
C GLY A 80 -2.30 -4.82 15.10
N GLU A 81 -1.37 -5.33 15.92
CA GLU A 81 -0.09 -4.68 16.20
C GLU A 81 0.79 -4.59 14.95
N ALA A 82 0.92 -5.68 14.19
CA ALA A 82 1.68 -5.69 12.93
C ALA A 82 1.11 -4.69 11.93
N TYR A 83 -0.22 -4.59 11.84
CA TYR A 83 -0.87 -3.60 11.00
C TYR A 83 -0.51 -2.16 11.41
N VAL A 84 -0.68 -1.81 12.70
CA VAL A 84 -0.36 -0.46 13.20
C VAL A 84 1.12 -0.15 12.98
N ARG A 85 2.01 -1.11 13.25
CA ARG A 85 3.45 -0.96 13.01
C ARG A 85 3.77 -0.68 11.55
N PHE A 86 3.12 -1.37 10.61
CA PHE A 86 3.27 -1.10 9.19
C PHE A 86 2.85 0.33 8.84
N ALA A 87 1.71 0.79 9.37
CA ALA A 87 1.22 2.14 9.12
C ALA A 87 2.18 3.22 9.66
N LEU A 88 2.77 3.00 10.84
CA LEU A 88 3.74 3.91 11.43
C LEU A 88 5.10 3.89 10.72
N ALA A 89 5.54 2.74 10.21
CA ALA A 89 6.81 2.62 9.48
C ALA A 89 6.73 3.20 8.05
N HIS A 90 5.52 3.21 7.45
CA HIS A 90 5.28 3.63 6.08
C HIS A 90 4.10 4.62 5.97
N PRO A 91 4.15 5.77 6.66
CA PRO A 91 2.99 6.65 6.83
C PRO A 91 2.45 7.21 5.52
N ASN A 92 3.33 7.57 4.57
CA ASN A 92 2.92 8.16 3.30
C ASN A 92 2.37 7.11 2.34
N ARG A 93 2.93 5.90 2.34
CA ARG A 93 2.39 4.76 1.60
C ARG A 93 1.05 4.30 2.18
N PHE A 94 0.92 4.28 3.50
CA PHE A 94 -0.33 3.96 4.18
C PHE A 94 -1.45 4.94 3.77
N ARG A 95 -1.16 6.25 3.81
CA ARG A 95 -2.08 7.29 3.33
C ARG A 95 -2.43 7.14 1.85
N LEU A 96 -1.50 6.68 1.00
CA LEU A 96 -1.81 6.38 -0.40
C LEU A 96 -2.80 5.22 -0.54
N MET A 97 -2.63 4.15 0.24
CA MET A 97 -3.48 2.95 0.17
C MET A 97 -4.91 3.22 0.61
N PHE A 98 -5.10 4.01 1.68
CA PHE A 98 -6.39 4.21 2.34
C PHE A 98 -7.00 5.61 2.17
N GLY A 99 -6.25 6.59 1.67
CA GLY A 99 -6.67 8.00 1.62
C GLY A 99 -7.65 8.40 0.51
N GLY A 100 -8.26 7.43 -0.19
CA GLY A 100 -9.32 7.69 -1.18
C GLY A 100 -8.91 8.44 -2.46
N GLN A 101 -7.61 8.70 -2.65
CA GLN A 101 -7.08 9.49 -3.77
C GLN A 101 -7.16 8.77 -5.11
N LEU A 102 -7.24 7.43 -5.07
CA LEU A 102 -7.28 6.56 -6.24
C LEU A 102 -8.62 5.83 -6.29
N GLU A 103 -9.22 5.82 -7.48
CA GLU A 103 -10.40 5.00 -7.73
C GLU A 103 -9.97 3.54 -7.96
N LEU A 104 -10.04 2.71 -6.91
CA LEU A 104 -9.76 1.26 -6.95
C LEU A 104 -10.32 0.55 -8.19
N ARG A 105 -11.57 0.87 -8.59
CA ARG A 105 -12.26 0.30 -9.76
C ARG A 105 -11.56 0.53 -11.09
N LYS A 106 -10.76 1.60 -11.23
CA LYS A 106 -10.03 1.94 -12.47
C LYS A 106 -8.69 1.21 -12.59
N HIS A 107 -8.23 0.55 -11.54
CA HIS A 107 -6.89 -0.04 -11.48
C HIS A 107 -6.96 -1.52 -11.05
N ALA A 108 -6.99 -2.42 -12.03
CA ALA A 108 -7.16 -3.85 -11.78
C ALA A 108 -6.14 -4.44 -10.79
N GLY A 109 -4.85 -4.11 -10.94
CA GLY A 109 -3.80 -4.60 -10.04
C GLY A 109 -3.90 -4.07 -8.60
N LEU A 110 -4.37 -2.83 -8.43
CA LEU A 110 -4.64 -2.26 -7.11
C LEU A 110 -5.83 -2.96 -6.45
N ARG A 111 -6.93 -3.14 -7.19
CA ARG A 111 -8.11 -3.88 -6.71
C ARG A 111 -7.77 -5.32 -6.32
N GLU A 112 -6.97 -6.01 -7.13
CA GLU A 112 -6.53 -7.37 -6.84
C GLU A 112 -5.69 -7.43 -5.55
N ALA A 113 -4.68 -6.56 -5.43
CA ALA A 113 -3.83 -6.52 -4.24
C ALA A 113 -4.63 -6.22 -2.97
N ALA A 114 -5.47 -5.18 -2.99
CA ALA A 114 -6.32 -4.83 -1.86
C ALA A 114 -7.30 -5.96 -1.47
N GLY A 115 -7.89 -6.62 -2.48
CA GLY A 115 -8.80 -7.75 -2.26
C GLY A 115 -8.10 -8.95 -1.62
N ARG A 116 -6.87 -9.28 -2.06
CA ARG A 116 -6.06 -10.35 -1.45
C ARG A 116 -5.72 -10.06 0.01
N THR A 117 -5.30 -8.84 0.33
CA THR A 117 -5.01 -8.44 1.71
C THR A 117 -6.26 -8.50 2.59
N TYR A 118 -7.43 -8.10 2.05
CA TYR A 118 -8.70 -8.23 2.75
C TYR A 118 -9.11 -9.69 2.98
N GLU A 119 -8.94 -10.56 1.98
CA GLU A 119 -9.27 -11.98 2.12
C GLU A 119 -8.37 -12.66 3.16
N ALA A 120 -7.09 -12.30 3.24
CA ALA A 120 -6.19 -12.79 4.28
C ALA A 120 -6.69 -12.42 5.69
N LEU A 121 -7.15 -11.17 5.88
CA LEU A 121 -7.79 -10.74 7.12
C LEU A 121 -9.08 -11.55 7.40
N LEU A 122 -9.92 -11.73 6.39
CA LEU A 122 -11.17 -12.47 6.53
C LEU A 122 -10.95 -13.94 6.91
N ALA A 123 -9.95 -14.59 6.32
CA ALA A 123 -9.59 -15.98 6.61
C ALA A 123 -9.31 -16.20 8.11
N VAL A 124 -8.65 -15.24 8.77
CA VAL A 124 -8.34 -15.29 10.21
C VAL A 124 -9.60 -15.31 11.07
N PHE A 125 -10.63 -14.54 10.70
CA PHE A 125 -11.90 -14.54 11.41
C PHE A 125 -12.73 -15.79 11.16
N ARG A 126 -12.62 -16.39 9.95
CA ARG A 126 -13.32 -17.63 9.59
C ARG A 126 -12.77 -18.84 10.33
N ASP A 127 -11.45 -18.96 10.41
CA ASP A 127 -10.80 -20.14 10.99
C ASP A 127 -11.08 -20.29 12.49
N ARG A 128 -11.12 -19.17 13.21
CA ARG A 128 -11.21 -19.20 14.68
C ARG A 128 -12.62 -19.46 15.22
N ARG A 129 -13.68 -19.39 14.41
CA ARG A 129 -15.10 -19.54 14.82
C ARG A 129 -15.53 -18.74 16.07
N VAL A 130 -14.76 -17.72 16.49
CA VAL A 130 -14.99 -16.95 17.73
C VAL A 130 -16.07 -15.89 17.56
N VAL A 131 -16.43 -15.59 16.31
CA VAL A 131 -17.38 -14.53 15.96
C VAL A 131 -18.54 -15.12 15.18
N ALA A 132 -19.76 -14.74 15.55
CA ALA A 132 -20.99 -15.23 14.91
C ALA A 132 -21.09 -14.83 13.42
N ASN A 133 -20.39 -13.78 13.01
CA ASN A 133 -20.33 -13.32 11.62
C ASN A 133 -18.90 -12.85 11.27
N PRO A 134 -18.04 -13.76 10.75
CA PRO A 134 -16.67 -13.46 10.36
C PRO A 134 -16.57 -12.31 9.34
N GLU A 135 -17.47 -12.23 8.38
CA GLU A 135 -17.51 -11.19 7.36
C GLU A 135 -17.69 -9.80 7.98
N ARG A 136 -18.64 -9.65 8.93
CA ARG A 136 -18.85 -8.39 9.65
C ARG A 136 -17.67 -8.06 10.56
N ALA A 137 -17.06 -9.04 11.21
CA ALA A 137 -15.89 -8.83 12.06
C ALA A 137 -14.67 -8.36 11.25
N ALA A 138 -14.41 -9.01 10.11
CA ALA A 138 -13.34 -8.62 9.19
C ALA A 138 -13.58 -7.21 8.62
N ALA A 139 -14.80 -6.89 8.19
CA ALA A 139 -15.15 -5.55 7.72
C ALA A 139 -14.99 -4.48 8.81
N ALA A 140 -15.38 -4.78 10.05
CA ALA A 140 -15.18 -3.90 11.19
C ALA A 140 -13.69 -3.67 11.46
N ALA A 141 -12.88 -4.73 11.51
CA ALA A 141 -11.42 -4.63 11.66
C ALA A 141 -10.79 -3.83 10.51
N TRP A 142 -11.16 -4.14 9.26
CA TRP A 142 -10.70 -3.42 8.08
C TRP A 142 -11.09 -1.94 8.07
N SER A 143 -12.14 -1.54 8.79
CA SER A 143 -12.57 -0.15 8.90
C SER A 143 -11.94 0.56 10.11
N LEU A 144 -11.83 -0.13 11.24
CA LEU A 144 -11.32 0.41 12.50
C LEU A 144 -9.80 0.57 12.48
N VAL A 145 -9.08 -0.40 11.94
CA VAL A 145 -7.61 -0.41 12.02
C VAL A 145 -6.98 0.72 11.17
N PRO A 146 -7.43 1.02 9.93
CA PRO A 146 -6.96 2.23 9.25
C PRO A 146 -7.33 3.52 9.99
N GLY A 147 -8.50 3.57 10.63
CA GLY A 147 -8.90 4.70 11.45
C GLY A 147 -7.98 4.90 12.65
N LEU A 148 -7.67 3.84 13.39
CA LEU A 148 -6.74 3.85 14.52
C LEU A 148 -5.34 4.28 14.07
N ALA A 149 -4.83 3.67 12.98
CA ALA A 149 -3.54 4.02 12.42
C ALA A 149 -3.47 5.50 12.01
N GLN A 150 -4.53 6.04 11.39
CA GLN A 150 -4.60 7.45 11.04
C GLN A 150 -4.61 8.35 12.28
N LEU A 151 -5.37 7.99 13.32
CA LEU A 151 -5.39 8.73 14.59
C LEU A 151 -4.02 8.75 15.29
N GLU A 152 -3.29 7.63 15.27
CA GLU A 152 -1.90 7.55 15.76
C GLU A 152 -0.96 8.43 14.92
N LEU A 153 -1.05 8.34 13.59
CA LEU A 153 -0.25 9.17 12.67
C LEU A 153 -0.49 10.67 12.83
N ASP A 154 -1.70 11.05 13.22
CA ASP A 154 -2.08 12.44 13.46
C ASP A 154 -1.84 12.87 14.93
N GLY A 155 -1.28 11.97 15.77
CA GLY A 155 -0.84 12.28 17.13
C GLY A 155 -1.97 12.36 18.17
N HIS A 156 -3.17 11.83 17.87
CA HIS A 156 -4.33 11.94 18.77
C HIS A 156 -4.18 11.20 20.11
N PHE A 157 -3.23 10.27 20.22
CA PHE A 157 -2.95 9.51 21.44
C PHE A 157 -1.70 9.98 22.18
N ALA A 158 -1.00 11.00 21.68
CA ALA A 158 0.08 11.63 22.41
C ALA A 158 -0.47 12.35 23.65
N ALA A 159 -0.40 11.69 24.81
CA ALA A 159 -0.33 12.41 26.07
C ALA A 159 1.00 13.19 26.08
N GLY A 160 0.93 14.47 26.44
CA GLY A 160 2.11 15.34 26.56
C GLY A 160 3.15 14.84 27.54
#